data_AF-A0A6N2JTA5-F1
#
_entry.id   AF-A0A6N2JTA5-F1
#
_cell.length_a   1.000
_cell.length_b   1.000
_cell.length_c   1.000
_cell.angle_alpha   90.00
_cell.angle_beta   90.00
_cell.angle_gamma   90.00
#
_symmetry.space_group_name_H-M   'P 1'
#
loop_
_entity.id
_entity.type
_entity.pdbx_description
1 polymer ?
#
loop_
_entity_poly.entity_id
_entity_poly.type
_entity_poly.pdbx_seq_one_letter_code
_entity_poly.pdbx_strand_id
1 'polypeptide(L)'
;MILNSLNQVRSIVINTVAGTEQAIVFLGKTFVADKVYNSLNDAIAGCRRDLDLGMAVLIAPNDSQFSVWLSIPNEMILQAA
;
A
#
# COMPACT_ATOMS: atom_id res chain seq x y z
N MET A 1 0.36 9.64 1.73
CA MET A 1 -0.35 10.40 0.67
C MET A 1 -1.72 9.77 0.46
N ILE A 2 -2.73 10.55 0.07
CA ILE A 2 -4.10 10.04 -0.14
C ILE A 2 -4.40 10.05 -1.65
N LEU A 3 -4.87 8.93 -2.19
CA LEU A 3 -5.35 8.82 -3.57
C LEU A 3 -6.84 9.14 -3.63
N ASN A 4 -7.32 9.62 -4.78
CA ASN A 4 -8.75 9.81 -5.00
C ASN A 4 -9.43 8.52 -5.50
N SER A 5 -8.69 7.62 -6.15
CA SER A 5 -9.17 6.32 -6.60
C SER A 5 -8.02 5.37 -6.91
N LEU A 6 -8.18 4.08 -6.60
CA LEU A 6 -7.24 3.03 -6.99
C LEU A 6 -7.18 2.79 -8.51
N ASN A 7 -8.17 3.24 -9.29
CA ASN A 7 -8.15 3.13 -10.74
C ASN A 7 -7.04 3.99 -11.38
N GLN A 8 -6.43 4.90 -10.62
CA GLN A 8 -5.34 5.77 -11.06
C GLN A 8 -3.96 5.12 -10.94
N VAL A 9 -3.86 3.93 -10.35
CA VAL A 9 -2.60 3.21 -10.12
C VAL A 9 -2.56 1.90 -10.88
N ARG A 10 -1.36 1.52 -11.34
CA ARG A 10 -1.14 0.22 -11.98
C ARG A 10 -1.09 -0.87 -10.92
N SER A 11 -2.06 -1.77 -10.94
CA SER A 11 -2.04 -2.99 -10.14
C SER A 11 -1.10 -4.03 -10.76
N ILE A 12 -0.32 -4.71 -9.92
CA ILE A 12 0.60 -5.79 -10.27
C ILE A 12 0.52 -6.90 -9.22
N VAL A 13 0.95 -8.10 -9.61
CA VAL A 13 1.17 -9.20 -8.66
C VAL A 13 2.68 -9.35 -8.48
N ILE A 14 3.11 -9.43 -7.22
CA ILE A 14 4.51 -9.64 -6.86
C ILE A 14 4.65 -10.84 -5.94
N ASN A 15 5.84 -11.41 -5.90
CA ASN A 15 6.22 -12.39 -4.88
C ASN A 15 7.12 -11.70 -3.87
N THR A 16 6.85 -11.89 -2.59
CA THR A 16 7.69 -11.48 -1.48
C THR A 16 8.00 -12.68 -0.61
N VAL A 17 8.80 -12.48 0.44
CA VAL A 17 9.02 -13.51 1.47
C VAL A 17 7.75 -13.90 2.23
N ALA A 18 6.71 -13.06 2.21
CA ALA A 18 5.42 -13.34 2.81
C ALA A 18 4.48 -14.14 1.88
N GLY A 19 4.86 -14.30 0.61
CA GLY A 19 4.08 -15.00 -0.41
C GLY A 19 3.75 -14.11 -1.62
N THR A 20 2.76 -14.53 -2.39
CA THR A 20 2.26 -13.75 -3.53
C THR A 20 1.30 -12.67 -3.05
N GLU A 21 1.62 -11.41 -3.34
CA GLU A 21 0.88 -10.23 -2.87
C GLU A 21 0.36 -9.41 -4.05
N GLN A 22 -0.83 -8.83 -3.86
CA GLN A 22 -1.33 -7.77 -4.74
C GLN A 22 -0.65 -6.46 -4.36
N ALA A 23 -0.12 -5.77 -5.37
CA ALA A 23 0.61 -4.54 -5.18
C ALA A 23 0.21 -3.48 -6.20
N ILE A 24 0.51 -2.23 -5.87
CA ILE A 24 0.34 -1.09 -6.77
C ILE A 24 1.67 -0.40 -6.99
N VAL A 25 1.90 0.09 -8.22
CA VAL A 25 3.02 0.96 -8.53
C VAL A 25 2.53 2.40 -8.62
N PHE A 26 3.12 3.26 -7.79
CA PHE A 26 2.81 4.68 -7.76
C PHE A 26 4.06 5.52 -7.51
N LEU A 27 4.26 6.55 -8.32
CA LEU A 27 5.46 7.42 -8.29
C LEU A 27 6.79 6.62 -8.28
N GLY A 28 6.84 5.53 -9.05
CA GLY A 28 8.01 4.65 -9.16
C GLY A 28 8.30 3.78 -7.94
N LYS A 29 7.41 3.76 -6.93
CA LYS A 29 7.49 2.89 -5.75
C LYS A 29 6.41 1.81 -5.79
N THR A 30 6.73 0.65 -5.22
CA THR A 30 5.78 -0.47 -5.07
C THR A 30 5.18 -0.43 -3.67
N PHE A 31 3.86 -0.56 -3.59
CA PHE A 31 3.13 -0.63 -2.34
C PHE A 31 2.31 -1.91 -2.28
N VAL A 32 2.30 -2.57 -1.13
CA VAL A 32 1.47 -3.76 -0.85
C VAL A 32 0.30 -3.38 0.05
N ALA A 33 -0.81 -4.10 -0.08
CA ALA A 33 -1.96 -3.89 0.77
C ALA A 33 -1.63 -4.30 2.21
N ASP A 34 -1.97 -3.45 3.19
CA ASP A 34 -1.80 -3.75 4.62
C ASP A 34 -3.15 -3.94 5.30
N LYS A 35 -3.93 -2.85 5.41
CA LYS A 35 -5.18 -2.82 6.19
C LYS A 35 -6.27 -2.02 5.52
N VAL A 36 -7.50 -2.27 5.96
CA VAL A 36 -8.70 -1.54 5.52
C VAL A 36 -9.41 -0.96 6.74
N TYR A 37 -9.87 0.27 6.62
CA TYR A 37 -10.54 1.04 7.66
C TYR A 37 -11.87 1.59 7.17
N ASN A 38 -12.83 1.77 8.09
CA ASN A 38 -14.16 2.29 7.75
C ASN A 38 -14.21 3.82 7.67
N SER A 39 -13.16 4.52 8.10
CA SER A 39 -13.06 5.97 8.01
C SER A 39 -11.64 6.42 7.67
N LEU A 40 -11.54 7.59 7.04
CA LEU A 40 -10.25 8.19 6.71
C LEU A 40 -9.44 8.52 7.97
N ASN A 41 -10.11 8.96 9.04
CA ASN A 41 -9.44 9.29 10.29
C ASN A 41 -8.81 8.05 10.95
N ASP A 42 -9.50 6.92 10.93
CA ASP A 42 -8.96 5.67 11.47
C ASP A 42 -7.79 5.17 10.62
N ALA A 43 -7.86 5.31 9.29
CA ALA A 43 -6.75 5.00 8.41
C ALA A 43 -5.53 5.87 8.74
N ILE A 44 -5.70 7.21 8.84
CA ILE A 44 -4.62 8.13 9.19
C ILE A 44 -4.01 7.79 10.56
N ALA A 45 -4.85 7.48 11.56
CA ALA A 45 -4.39 7.10 12.89
C ALA A 45 -3.62 5.76 12.85
N GLY A 46 -4.11 4.79 12.08
CA GLY A 46 -3.49 3.48 11.89
C GLY A 46 -2.09 3.56 11.28
N CYS A 47 -1.86 4.49 10.37
CA CYS A 47 -0.58 4.67 9.68
C CYS A 47 0.50 5.37 10.51
N ARG A 48 0.16 5.92 11.69
CA ARG A 48 1.09 6.77 12.44
C ARG A 48 2.40 6.06 12.79
N ARG A 49 2.31 4.80 13.25
CA ARG A 49 3.48 4.00 13.58
C ARG A 49 4.37 3.74 12.36
N ASP A 50 3.77 3.45 11.20
CA ASP A 50 4.53 3.18 9.97
C ASP A 50 5.26 4.43 9.49
N LEU A 51 4.60 5.59 9.57
CA LEU A 51 5.19 6.89 9.27
C LEU A 51 6.33 7.24 10.23
N ASP A 52 6.17 6.97 11.54
CA ASP A 52 7.21 7.17 12.55
C ASP A 52 8.44 6.29 12.28
N LEU A 53 8.25 5.13 11.64
CA LEU A 53 9.33 4.23 11.17
C LEU A 53 9.91 4.63 9.80
N GLY A 54 9.43 5.73 9.20
CA GLY A 54 9.90 6.24 7.92
C GLY A 54 9.34 5.53 6.69
N MET A 55 8.30 4.70 6.86
CA MET A 55 7.64 4.01 5.74
C MET A 55 6.83 5.00 4.92
N ALA A 56 6.84 4.86 3.59
CA ALA A 56 5.90 5.60 2.76
C ALA A 56 4.55 4.90 2.75
N VAL A 57 3.49 5.68 2.99
CA VAL A 57 2.12 5.16 3.10
C VAL A 57 1.21 5.80 2.08
N LEU A 58 0.37 4.99 1.44
CA LEU A 58 -0.75 5.43 0.60
C LEU A 58 -2.07 5.01 1.24
N ILE A 59 -3.01 5.95 1.31
CA ILE A 59 -4.39 5.67 1.68
C ILE A 59 -5.24 5.85 0.42
N ALA A 60 -5.99 4.83 0.03
CA ALA A 60 -6.85 4.88 -1.13
C ALA A 60 -8.30 4.52 -0.77
N PRO A 61 -9.28 5.35 -1.15
CA PRO A 61 -10.68 5.03 -0.97
C PRO A 61 -11.04 3.83 -1.85
N ASN A 62 -11.81 2.91 -1.28
CA ASN A 62 -12.37 1.74 -1.93
C ASN A 62 -13.83 1.61 -1.52
N ASP A 63 -14.74 1.98 -2.41
CA ASP A 63 -16.18 2.09 -2.15
C ASP A 63 -16.51 2.92 -0.90
N SER A 64 -16.85 2.25 0.22
CA SER A 64 -17.20 2.84 1.51
C SER A 64 -16.08 2.76 2.55
N GLN A 65 -14.90 2.29 2.16
CA GLN A 65 -13.76 2.04 3.04
C GLN A 65 -12.49 2.72 2.54
N PHE A 66 -11.46 2.71 3.39
CA PHE A 66 -10.14 3.27 3.10
C PHE A 66 -9.08 2.19 3.27
N SER A 67 -8.44 1.83 2.17
CA SER A 67 -7.34 0.87 2.13
C SER A 67 -6.00 1.57 2.36
N VAL A 68 -5.16 0.99 3.20
CA VAL A 68 -3.79 1.42 3.48
C VAL A 68 -2.84 0.51 2.73
N TRP A 69 -1.88 1.14 2.08
CA TRP A 69 -0.85 0.49 1.30
C TRP A 69 0.52 0.97 1.77
N LEU A 70 1.42 0.03 2.05
CA LEU A 70 2.75 0.31 2.59
C LEU A 70 3.80 0.12 1.50
N SER A 71 4.72 1.06 1.38
CA SER A 71 5.84 0.92 0.46
C SER A 71 6.76 -0.19 0.94
N ILE A 72 7.15 -1.07 0.03
CA ILE A 72 8.17 -2.07 0.32
C ILE A 72 9.46 -1.74 -0.45
N PRO A 73 10.63 -2.05 0.14
CA PRO A 73 11.89 -2.05 -0.59
C PRO A 73 11.87 -3.04 -1.76
N ASN A 74 12.57 -2.72 -2.86
CA ASN A 74 12.64 -3.61 -4.03
C ASN A 74 13.34 -4.93 -3.68
N GLU A 75 14.22 -4.92 -2.68
CA GLU A 75 14.95 -6.08 -2.16
C GLU A 75 14.01 -7.12 -1.53
N MET A 76 12.80 -6.71 -1.11
CA MET A 76 11.77 -7.63 -0.61
C MET A 76 10.97 -8.30 -1.73
N ILE A 77 11.10 -7.82 -2.97
CA ILE A 77 10.42 -8.38 -4.14
C ILE A 77 11.29 -9.49 -4.72
N LEU A 78 10.81 -10.73 -4.63
CA LEU A 78 11.46 -11.88 -5.22
C LEU A 78 11.29 -11.79 -6.75
N GLN A 79 12.40 -11.71 -7.46
CA GLN A 79 12.40 -11.81 -8.92
C GLN A 79 12.05 -13.25 -9.31
N ALA A 80 11.15 -13.40 -10.30
CA ALA A 80 11.00 -14.68 -10.97
C ALA A 80 12.31 -14.98 -11.71
N ALA A 81 12.88 -16.16 -11.45
CA ALA A 81 14.07 -16.66 -12.14
C ALA A 81 13.82 -16.86 -13.64
#